data_AF-A0A9D8R0R5-F1
#
_entry.id   AF-A0A9D8R0R5-F1
#
_cell.length_a   1.000
_cell.length_b   1.000
_cell.length_c   1.000
_cell.angle_alpha   90.00
_cell.angle_beta   90.00
_cell.angle_gamma   90.00
#
_symmetry.space_group_name_H-M   'P 1'
#
loop_
_entity.id
_entity.type
_entity.pdbx_description
1 polymer ?
#
loop_
_entity_poly.entity_id
_entity_poly.type
_entity_poly.pdbx_seq_one_letter_code
_entity_poly.pdbx_strand_id
1 'polypeptide(L)'
;PHTISTDDYFVNRVDTPKDANGEYDFECIGAVDTTFFNKQMNALLMGEEVELPRYDFKKGERVFEGRKLKIGPEDVIILEGNHALNPILTQQIPEEKKYRIYVSTLTTIQLDDHNHIPTADIRLLRRILRDYKHRGYSAVETIKRAPSVSAGEEKWIFPFQGFADATFNSALLYELGVIREQVMPILEQVPERALEYAEASRLRKFLAYFRGIPGDQVPPSSLLREFAGGSSFKY
;
A
#
# COMPACT_ATOMS: atom_id res chain seq x y z
N PRO A 1 -14.80 -7.53 14.25
CA PRO A 1 -13.88 -6.43 13.88
C PRO A 1 -14.43 -5.69 12.65
N HIS A 2 -14.20 -4.39 12.57
CA HIS A 2 -14.66 -3.54 11.46
C HIS A 2 -13.46 -2.90 10.77
N THR A 3 -13.24 -3.24 9.50
CA THR A 3 -12.14 -2.67 8.73
C THR A 3 -12.55 -1.35 8.10
N ILE A 4 -11.71 -0.33 8.26
CA ILE A 4 -11.86 1.01 7.69
C ILE A 4 -10.57 1.34 6.95
N SER A 5 -10.67 1.68 5.68
CA SER A 5 -9.54 2.15 4.87
C SER A 5 -9.33 3.64 5.06
N THR A 6 -8.10 4.10 5.27
CA THR A 6 -7.82 5.55 5.28
C THR A 6 -8.01 6.18 3.91
N ASP A 7 -7.88 5.40 2.83
CA ASP A 7 -8.03 5.89 1.47
C ASP A 7 -9.46 6.40 1.22
N ASP A 8 -10.46 5.82 1.89
CA ASP A 8 -11.85 6.29 1.83
C ASP A 8 -12.04 7.70 2.41
N TYR A 9 -11.05 8.20 3.15
CA TYR A 9 -11.02 9.53 3.76
C TYR A 9 -10.16 10.53 3.00
N PHE A 10 -9.73 10.23 1.77
CA PHE A 10 -9.05 11.23 0.96
C PHE A 10 -9.93 12.47 0.70
N VAL A 11 -9.29 13.63 0.62
CA VAL A 11 -9.90 14.85 0.10
C VAL A 11 -10.21 14.67 -1.39
N ASN A 12 -11.08 15.52 -1.95
CA ASN A 12 -11.32 15.45 -3.39
C ASN A 12 -10.00 15.74 -4.14
N ARG A 13 -9.83 15.18 -5.32
CA ARG A 13 -8.61 15.32 -6.13
C ARG A 13 -8.22 16.78 -6.35
N VAL A 14 -9.22 17.65 -6.51
CA VAL A 14 -9.01 19.10 -6.69
C VAL A 14 -8.45 19.79 -5.44
N ASP A 15 -8.74 19.23 -4.26
CA ASP A 15 -8.32 19.73 -2.95
C ASP A 15 -7.01 19.09 -2.47
N THR A 16 -6.49 18.10 -3.21
CA THR A 16 -5.23 17.43 -2.87
C THR A 16 -4.08 18.44 -2.92
N PRO A 17 -3.22 18.50 -1.87
CA PRO A 17 -2.07 19.40 -1.87
C PRO A 17 -1.16 19.15 -3.07
N LYS A 18 -0.45 20.21 -3.48
CA LYS A 18 0.51 20.15 -4.57
C LYS A 18 1.94 20.16 -4.04
N ASP A 19 2.82 19.47 -4.73
CA ASP A 19 4.24 19.45 -4.46
C ASP A 19 4.94 20.75 -4.96
N ALA A 20 6.26 20.81 -4.78
CA ALA A 20 7.07 21.96 -5.21
C ALA A 20 7.08 22.17 -6.73
N ASN A 21 6.71 21.16 -7.53
CA ASN A 21 6.62 21.23 -8.98
C ASN A 21 5.21 21.60 -9.46
N GLY A 22 4.25 21.76 -8.55
CA GLY A 22 2.85 22.07 -8.86
C GLY A 22 2.00 20.85 -9.23
N GLU A 23 2.55 19.64 -9.08
CA GLU A 23 1.85 18.37 -9.29
C GLU A 23 1.15 17.92 -8.01
N TYR A 24 0.09 17.11 -8.11
CA TYR A 24 -0.61 16.62 -6.92
C TYR A 24 0.26 15.66 -6.09
N ASP A 25 0.39 15.93 -4.79
CA ASP A 25 1.08 15.07 -3.81
C ASP A 25 0.07 14.16 -3.11
N PHE A 26 -0.22 13.02 -3.73
CA PHE A 26 -1.15 12.03 -3.18
C PHE A 26 -0.58 11.25 -1.98
N GLU A 27 0.72 11.36 -1.71
CA GLU A 27 1.39 10.64 -0.62
C GLU A 27 1.51 11.50 0.65
N CYS A 28 1.08 12.76 0.60
CA CYS A 28 1.11 13.62 1.78
C CYS A 28 -0.05 13.33 2.74
N ILE A 29 0.21 13.51 4.03
CA ILE A 29 -0.84 13.39 5.06
C ILE A 29 -2.02 14.35 4.80
N GLY A 30 -1.78 15.47 4.12
CA GLY A 30 -2.82 16.44 3.74
C GLY A 30 -3.75 15.94 2.63
N ALA A 31 -3.42 14.84 1.94
CA ALA A 31 -4.33 14.17 1.02
C ALA A 31 -5.46 13.45 1.78
N VAL A 32 -5.27 13.14 3.07
CA VAL A 32 -6.31 12.57 3.94
C VAL A 32 -7.02 13.69 4.69
N ASP A 33 -8.36 13.68 4.68
CA ASP A 33 -9.19 14.56 5.48
C ASP A 33 -9.17 14.13 6.96
N THR A 34 -8.05 14.44 7.62
CA THR A 34 -7.80 14.06 9.03
C THR A 34 -8.84 14.66 9.98
N THR A 35 -9.41 15.83 9.65
CA THR A 35 -10.47 16.46 10.45
C THR A 35 -11.74 15.62 10.41
N PHE A 36 -12.22 15.27 9.21
CA PHE A 36 -13.40 14.42 9.07
C PHE A 36 -13.17 13.02 9.62
N PHE A 37 -11.98 12.45 9.40
CA PHE A 37 -11.59 11.16 9.94
C PHE A 37 -11.68 11.13 11.48
N ASN A 38 -11.02 12.07 12.16
CA ASN A 38 -11.04 12.13 13.64
C ASN A 38 -12.46 12.36 14.18
N LYS A 39 -13.28 13.17 13.49
CA LYS A 39 -14.70 13.36 13.86
C LYS A 39 -15.46 12.03 13.83
N GLN A 40 -15.35 11.25 12.74
CA GLN A 40 -16.05 9.98 12.62
C GLN A 40 -15.53 8.93 13.59
N MET A 41 -14.21 8.84 13.79
CA MET A 41 -13.63 7.87 14.71
C MET A 41 -14.06 8.16 16.16
N ASN A 42 -14.08 9.43 16.57
CA ASN A 42 -14.56 9.79 17.91
C ASN A 42 -16.06 9.52 18.08
N ALA A 43 -16.89 9.81 17.07
CA ALA A 43 -18.32 9.46 17.09
C ALA A 43 -18.53 7.94 17.26
N LEU A 44 -17.81 7.13 16.49
CA LEU A 44 -17.80 5.67 16.64
C LEU A 44 -17.38 5.25 18.06
N LEU A 45 -16.29 5.81 18.59
CA LEU A 45 -15.79 5.51 19.94
C LEU A 45 -16.74 5.96 21.06
N MET A 46 -17.70 6.85 20.79
CA MET A 46 -18.79 7.23 21.69
C MET A 46 -20.04 6.35 21.50
N GLY A 47 -20.00 5.38 20.59
CA GLY A 47 -21.12 4.49 20.26
C GLY A 47 -22.17 5.14 19.36
N GLU A 48 -21.84 6.22 18.66
CA GLU A 48 -22.72 6.85 17.67
C GLU A 48 -22.68 6.09 16.33
N GLU A 49 -23.75 6.22 15.55
CA GLU A 49 -23.81 5.69 14.18
C GLU A 49 -23.23 6.74 13.21
N VAL A 50 -22.32 6.33 12.35
CA VAL A 50 -21.76 7.16 11.27
C VAL A 50 -22.02 6.53 9.91
N GLU A 51 -22.08 7.33 8.87
CA GLU A 51 -22.04 6.85 7.48
C GLU A 51 -20.60 6.87 6.99
N LEU A 52 -20.03 5.70 6.71
CA LEU A 52 -18.66 5.57 6.23
C LEU A 52 -18.57 6.08 4.78
N PRO A 53 -17.57 6.91 4.47
CA PRO A 53 -17.33 7.30 3.09
C PRO A 53 -16.79 6.14 2.27
N ARG A 54 -16.82 6.31 0.94
CA ARG A 54 -16.01 5.56 0.00
C ARG A 54 -15.30 6.54 -0.93
N TYR A 55 -14.02 6.34 -1.21
CA TYR A 55 -13.34 7.17 -2.21
C TYR A 55 -13.52 6.57 -3.60
N ASP A 56 -14.10 7.33 -4.53
CA ASP A 56 -14.18 6.93 -5.93
C ASP A 56 -12.93 7.40 -6.66
N PHE A 57 -11.95 6.50 -6.84
CA PHE A 57 -10.70 6.81 -7.55
C PHE A 57 -10.89 7.23 -9.01
N LYS A 58 -11.98 6.85 -9.67
CA LYS A 58 -12.25 7.27 -11.06
C LYS A 58 -12.69 8.73 -11.08
N LYS A 59 -13.65 9.08 -10.21
CA LYS A 59 -14.12 10.48 -10.06
C LYS A 59 -13.10 11.38 -9.36
N GLY A 60 -12.29 10.82 -8.47
CA GLY A 60 -11.41 11.55 -7.58
C GLY A 60 -12.18 12.27 -6.47
N GLU A 61 -13.27 11.68 -5.99
CA GLU A 61 -14.17 12.31 -5.02
C GLU A 61 -14.63 11.31 -3.98
N ARG A 62 -14.89 11.82 -2.77
CA ARG A 62 -15.49 11.05 -1.69
C ARG A 62 -17.00 10.97 -1.88
N VAL A 63 -17.56 9.76 -1.78
CA VAL A 63 -19.00 9.50 -1.92
C VAL A 63 -19.57 8.83 -0.68
N PHE A 64 -20.87 9.04 -0.45
CA PHE A 64 -21.64 8.44 0.63
C PHE A 64 -22.76 7.61 0.01
N GLU A 65 -22.75 6.30 0.29
CA GLU A 65 -23.63 5.32 -0.38
C GLU A 65 -24.56 4.61 0.63
N GLY A 66 -24.81 5.22 1.79
CA GLY A 66 -25.67 4.69 2.84
C GLY A 66 -25.01 3.62 3.71
N ARG A 67 -23.70 3.39 3.58
CA ARG A 67 -22.97 2.40 4.39
C ARG A 67 -22.80 2.93 5.81
N LYS A 68 -23.68 2.50 6.72
CA LYS A 68 -23.63 2.92 8.12
C LYS A 68 -22.82 1.95 8.98
N LEU A 69 -22.15 2.48 9.99
CA LEU A 69 -21.44 1.73 11.01
C LEU A 69 -21.74 2.31 12.39
N LYS A 70 -22.02 1.41 13.33
CA LYS A 70 -22.08 1.69 14.77
C LYS A 70 -21.31 0.57 15.45
N ILE A 71 -20.46 0.92 16.42
CA ILE A 71 -19.65 -0.06 17.15
C ILE A 71 -20.12 -0.20 18.60
N GLY A 72 -20.02 -1.41 19.13
CA GLY A 72 -20.21 -1.72 20.54
C GLY A 72 -18.90 -1.63 21.36
N PRO A 73 -18.99 -1.81 22.70
CA PRO A 73 -17.83 -1.70 23.59
C PRO A 73 -16.77 -2.80 23.38
N GLU A 74 -17.17 -3.97 22.85
CA GLU A 74 -16.28 -5.11 22.57
C GLU A 74 -15.79 -5.15 21.12
N ASP A 75 -16.22 -4.20 20.28
CA ASP A 75 -15.85 -4.16 18.87
C ASP A 75 -14.48 -3.52 18.68
N VAL A 76 -13.73 -4.05 17.72
CA VAL A 76 -12.41 -3.53 17.33
C VAL A 76 -12.50 -2.95 15.92
N ILE A 77 -12.03 -1.71 15.75
CA ILE A 77 -11.82 -1.11 14.43
C ILE A 77 -10.40 -1.44 13.97
N ILE A 78 -10.29 -2.01 12.77
CA ILE A 78 -9.01 -2.21 12.08
C ILE A 78 -8.87 -1.07 11.08
N LEU A 79 -8.02 -0.11 11.39
CA LEU A 79 -7.65 0.95 10.47
C LEU A 79 -6.48 0.48 9.61
N GLU A 80 -6.65 0.51 8.29
CA GLU A 80 -5.58 0.20 7.34
C GLU A 80 -5.27 1.40 6.46
N GLY A 81 -3.98 1.61 6.16
CA GLY A 81 -3.56 2.71 5.31
C GLY A 81 -2.13 3.15 5.50
N ASN A 82 -1.58 3.82 4.49
CA ASN A 82 -0.20 4.31 4.45
C ASN A 82 0.15 5.25 5.62
N HIS A 83 -0.83 6.04 6.09
CA HIS A 83 -0.64 7.00 7.19
C HIS A 83 -1.10 6.49 8.55
N ALA A 84 -1.45 5.21 8.71
CA ALA A 84 -2.00 4.66 9.95
C ALA A 84 -1.11 4.91 11.19
N LEU A 85 0.21 5.00 11.01
CA LEU A 85 1.18 5.29 12.08
C LEU A 85 1.48 6.79 12.25
N ASN A 86 1.03 7.65 11.34
CA ASN A 86 1.29 9.08 11.41
C ASN A 86 0.44 9.70 12.54
N PRO A 87 1.04 10.33 13.57
CA PRO A 87 0.30 10.88 14.70
C PRO A 87 -0.75 11.92 14.30
N ILE A 88 -0.54 12.65 13.20
CA ILE A 88 -1.48 13.65 12.68
C ILE A 88 -2.82 12.99 12.29
N LEU A 89 -2.79 11.77 11.74
CA LEU A 89 -4.00 11.06 11.32
C LEU A 89 -4.95 10.81 12.50
N THR A 90 -4.41 10.43 13.66
CA THR A 90 -5.20 10.01 14.83
C THR A 90 -5.07 10.98 16.02
N GLN A 91 -4.69 12.24 15.76
CA GLN A 91 -4.30 13.20 16.80
C GLN A 91 -5.39 13.49 17.84
N GLN A 92 -6.68 13.28 17.50
CA GLN A 92 -7.81 13.51 18.42
C GLN A 92 -8.35 12.21 19.04
N ILE A 93 -7.72 11.07 18.78
CA ILE A 93 -8.08 9.79 19.37
C ILE A 93 -7.17 9.56 20.59
N PRO A 94 -7.70 9.15 21.76
CA PRO A 94 -6.87 8.85 22.93
C PRO A 94 -5.85 7.74 22.67
N GLU A 95 -4.66 7.85 23.24
CA GLU A 95 -3.54 6.91 23.00
C GLU A 95 -3.83 5.51 23.54
N GLU A 96 -4.50 5.41 24.69
CA GLU A 96 -4.90 4.16 25.33
C GLU A 96 -5.91 3.34 24.50
N LYS A 97 -6.51 3.95 23.47
CA LYS A 97 -7.42 3.28 22.53
C LYS A 97 -6.73 2.81 21.25
N LYS A 98 -5.41 3.00 21.12
CA LYS A 98 -4.65 2.68 19.91
C LYS A 98 -3.75 1.48 20.14
N TYR A 99 -3.68 0.63 19.13
CA TYR A 99 -2.65 -0.38 19.00
C TYR A 99 -2.15 -0.36 17.57
N ARG A 100 -0.85 -0.13 17.39
CA ARG A 100 -0.23 0.22 16.11
C ARG A 100 0.61 -0.93 15.60
N ILE A 101 0.32 -1.36 14.38
CA ILE A 101 1.05 -2.44 13.72
C ILE A 101 1.73 -1.85 12.47
N TYR A 102 3.05 -1.96 12.40
CA TYR A 102 3.80 -1.67 11.18
C TYR A 102 3.97 -2.93 10.34
N VAL A 103 3.50 -2.92 9.10
CA VAL A 103 3.73 -4.02 8.16
C VAL A 103 4.95 -3.72 7.29
N SER A 104 6.01 -4.49 7.45
CA SER A 104 7.25 -4.34 6.69
C SER A 104 7.41 -5.43 5.63
N THR A 105 8.35 -5.22 4.70
CA THR A 105 8.72 -6.19 3.64
C THR A 105 10.22 -6.42 3.64
N LEU A 106 10.79 -6.57 4.83
CA LEU A 106 12.23 -6.69 5.02
C LEU A 106 12.67 -8.12 4.72
N THR A 107 13.23 -8.34 3.53
CA THR A 107 13.87 -9.63 3.24
C THR A 107 15.21 -9.73 3.95
N THR A 108 15.49 -10.91 4.51
CA THR A 108 16.79 -11.25 5.09
C THR A 108 17.69 -11.97 4.09
N ILE A 109 17.20 -12.25 2.87
CA ILE A 109 17.96 -12.93 1.83
C ILE A 109 18.98 -11.98 1.21
N GLN A 110 20.22 -12.44 1.14
CA GLN A 110 21.28 -11.81 0.37
C GLN A 110 21.28 -12.37 -1.07
N LEU A 111 21.59 -11.51 -2.03
CA LEU A 111 21.76 -11.92 -3.43
C LEU A 111 23.08 -12.68 -3.62
N ASP A 112 24.12 -12.23 -2.93
CA ASP A 112 25.44 -12.86 -2.80
C ASP A 112 26.08 -12.42 -1.47
N ASP A 113 27.32 -12.83 -1.21
CA ASP A 113 28.04 -12.54 0.05
C ASP A 113 28.24 -11.03 0.35
N HIS A 114 27.99 -10.15 -0.63
CA HIS A 114 28.25 -8.71 -0.54
C HIS A 114 27.01 -7.85 -0.82
N ASN A 115 25.98 -8.40 -1.47
CA ASN A 115 24.81 -7.66 -1.92
C ASN A 115 23.52 -8.17 -1.26
N HIS A 116 22.78 -7.26 -0.63
CA HIS A 116 21.43 -7.55 -0.15
C HIS A 116 20.40 -7.38 -1.27
N ILE A 117 19.28 -8.11 -1.18
CA ILE A 117 18.11 -7.81 -2.01
C ILE A 117 17.46 -6.51 -1.49
N PRO A 118 17.34 -5.45 -2.32
CA PRO A 118 16.75 -4.20 -1.86
C PRO A 118 15.25 -4.37 -1.57
N THR A 119 14.82 -3.93 -0.39
CA THR A 119 13.39 -3.91 -0.03
C THR A 119 12.57 -3.06 -1.02
N ALA A 120 13.16 -1.97 -1.52
CA ALA A 120 12.53 -1.11 -2.53
C ALA A 120 12.17 -1.88 -3.81
N ASP A 121 13.04 -2.80 -4.26
CA ASP A 121 12.81 -3.60 -5.46
C ASP A 121 11.65 -4.58 -5.27
N ILE A 122 11.60 -5.27 -4.12
CA ILE A 122 10.47 -6.16 -3.79
C ILE A 122 9.16 -5.37 -3.78
N ARG A 123 9.14 -4.20 -3.14
CA ARG A 123 7.95 -3.35 -3.08
C ARG A 123 7.54 -2.84 -4.45
N LEU A 124 8.49 -2.43 -5.29
CA LEU A 124 8.23 -1.98 -6.65
C LEU A 124 7.68 -3.12 -7.52
N LEU A 125 8.25 -4.33 -7.43
CA LEU A 125 7.76 -5.50 -8.16
C LEU A 125 6.34 -5.89 -7.74
N ARG A 126 6.05 -5.91 -6.43
CA ARG A 126 4.68 -6.11 -5.91
C ARG A 126 3.73 -5.03 -6.43
N ARG A 127 4.17 -3.77 -6.45
CA ARG A 127 3.39 -2.63 -6.93
C ARG A 127 3.10 -2.73 -8.44
N ILE A 128 4.09 -3.04 -9.27
CA ILE A 128 3.91 -3.25 -10.72
C ILE A 128 2.89 -4.35 -10.98
N LEU A 129 3.02 -5.50 -10.30
CA LEU A 129 2.10 -6.62 -10.48
C LEU A 129 0.66 -6.26 -10.08
N ARG A 130 0.50 -5.64 -8.91
CA ARG A 130 -0.81 -5.21 -8.40
C ARG A 130 -1.44 -4.14 -9.30
N ASP A 131 -0.69 -3.11 -9.66
CA ASP A 131 -1.19 -1.98 -10.43
C ASP A 131 -1.58 -2.44 -11.85
N TYR A 132 -0.82 -3.35 -12.46
CA TYR A 132 -1.16 -3.95 -13.75
C TYR A 132 -2.43 -4.80 -13.68
N LYS A 133 -2.55 -5.69 -12.67
CA LYS A 133 -3.70 -6.61 -12.56
C LYS A 133 -5.00 -5.95 -12.13
N HIS A 134 -4.92 -5.00 -11.19
CA HIS A 134 -6.11 -4.50 -10.49
C HIS A 134 -6.44 -3.03 -10.80
N ARG A 135 -5.46 -2.24 -11.23
CA ARG A 135 -5.62 -0.79 -11.46
C ARG A 135 -5.52 -0.38 -12.93
N GLY A 136 -5.07 -1.28 -13.81
CA GLY A 136 -4.94 -1.03 -15.24
C GLY A 136 -3.77 -0.11 -15.61
N TYR A 137 -2.82 0.11 -14.70
CA TYR A 137 -1.61 0.87 -15.01
C TYR A 137 -0.57 0.00 -15.71
N SER A 138 0.13 0.57 -16.68
CA SER A 138 1.30 -0.05 -17.30
C SER A 138 2.52 -0.02 -16.37
N ALA A 139 3.48 -0.92 -16.60
CA ALA A 139 4.77 -0.88 -15.90
C ALA A 139 5.49 0.48 -16.06
N VAL A 140 5.35 1.12 -17.23
CA VAL A 140 5.88 2.46 -17.49
C VAL A 140 5.32 3.46 -16.48
N GLU A 141 3.99 3.51 -16.31
CA GLU A 141 3.35 4.46 -15.41
C GLU A 141 3.72 4.21 -13.94
N THR A 142 3.78 2.94 -13.52
CA THR A 142 4.17 2.59 -12.15
C THR A 142 5.63 2.95 -11.88
N ILE A 143 6.56 2.62 -12.79
CA ILE A 143 7.99 2.95 -12.64
C ILE A 143 8.19 4.46 -12.63
N LYS A 144 7.52 5.19 -13.52
CA LYS A 144 7.60 6.66 -13.60
C LYS A 144 7.25 7.34 -12.28
N ARG A 145 6.27 6.80 -11.54
CA ARG A 145 5.81 7.34 -10.25
C ARG A 145 6.66 6.89 -9.07
N ALA A 146 7.44 5.82 -9.20
CA ALA A 146 8.18 5.22 -8.09
C ALA A 146 9.08 6.20 -7.32
N PRO A 147 9.81 7.15 -7.95
CA PRO A 147 10.63 8.13 -7.22
C PRO A 147 9.78 9.06 -6.34
N SER A 148 8.67 9.57 -6.88
CA SER A 148 7.75 10.45 -6.13
C SER A 148 7.13 9.70 -4.95
N VAL A 149 6.70 8.46 -5.16
CA VAL A 149 6.15 7.65 -4.06
C VAL A 149 7.22 7.37 -2.99
N SER A 150 8.45 7.06 -3.39
CA SER A 150 9.54 6.81 -2.43
C SER A 150 9.85 8.05 -1.60
N ALA A 151 9.88 9.24 -2.21
CA ALA A 151 10.04 10.51 -1.50
C ALA A 151 8.87 10.80 -0.55
N GLY A 152 7.65 10.45 -0.95
CA GLY A 152 6.46 10.52 -0.09
C GLY A 152 6.57 9.60 1.12
N GLU A 153 6.98 8.35 0.92
CA GLU A 153 7.19 7.35 1.98
C GLU A 153 8.27 7.80 2.98
N GLU A 154 9.41 8.32 2.50
CA GLU A 154 10.50 8.85 3.32
C GLU A 154 10.08 10.04 4.19
N LYS A 155 9.16 10.86 3.69
CA LYS A 155 8.69 12.06 4.39
C LYS A 155 7.54 11.77 5.34
N TRP A 156 6.59 10.92 4.93
CA TRP A 156 5.28 10.82 5.56
C TRP A 156 4.97 9.47 6.20
N ILE A 157 5.80 8.45 5.99
CA ILE A 157 5.56 7.08 6.47
C ILE A 157 6.73 6.58 7.33
N PHE A 158 7.94 6.46 6.77
CA PHE A 158 9.09 5.88 7.47
C PHE A 158 9.49 6.57 8.77
N PRO A 159 9.39 7.92 8.90
CA PRO A 159 9.69 8.57 10.18
C PRO A 159 8.81 8.10 11.34
N PHE A 160 7.64 7.55 11.03
CA PHE A 160 6.63 7.17 12.01
C PHE A 160 6.63 5.67 12.34
N GLN A 161 7.48 4.85 11.71
CA GLN A 161 7.54 3.41 11.98
C GLN A 161 7.88 3.10 13.46
N GLY A 162 8.61 4.00 14.13
CA GLY A 162 8.98 3.86 15.55
C GLY A 162 7.81 4.03 16.53
N PHE A 163 6.65 4.51 16.07
CA PHE A 163 5.43 4.57 16.89
C PHE A 163 4.69 3.22 16.94
N ALA A 164 5.12 2.21 16.19
CA ALA A 164 4.44 0.92 16.18
C ALA A 164 4.67 0.14 17.48
N ASP A 165 3.60 -0.44 18.02
CA ASP A 165 3.63 -1.34 19.17
C ASP A 165 4.10 -2.74 18.77
N ALA A 166 3.83 -3.13 17.51
CA ALA A 166 4.31 -4.36 16.92
C ALA A 166 4.70 -4.17 15.45
N THR A 167 5.67 -4.97 15.00
CA THR A 167 6.04 -5.05 13.58
C THR A 167 5.72 -6.43 13.04
N PHE A 168 5.07 -6.47 11.88
CA PHE A 168 4.79 -7.69 11.13
C PHE A 168 5.58 -7.67 9.81
N ASN A 169 6.53 -8.60 9.66
CA ASN A 169 7.27 -8.72 8.41
C ASN A 169 6.50 -9.61 7.43
N SER A 170 5.99 -9.02 6.36
CA SER A 170 5.25 -9.68 5.28
C SER A 170 6.14 -10.16 4.12
N ALA A 171 7.47 -10.08 4.26
CA ALA A 171 8.41 -10.66 3.30
C ALA A 171 8.27 -12.19 3.28
N LEU A 172 8.30 -12.78 2.08
CA LEU A 172 8.23 -14.23 1.91
C LEU A 172 9.44 -14.70 1.10
N LEU A 173 10.21 -15.64 1.64
CA LEU A 173 11.50 -16.06 1.04
C LEU A 173 11.38 -16.53 -0.42
N TYR A 174 10.24 -17.11 -0.79
CA TYR A 174 9.97 -17.64 -2.12
C TYR A 174 9.26 -16.66 -3.06
N GLU A 175 8.96 -15.44 -2.62
CA GLU A 175 8.09 -14.52 -3.38
C GLU A 175 8.65 -14.18 -4.75
N LEU A 176 9.95 -13.91 -4.84
CA LEU A 176 10.60 -13.48 -6.08
C LEU A 176 10.53 -14.58 -7.14
N GLY A 177 10.67 -15.85 -6.74
CA GLY A 177 10.52 -16.99 -7.64
C GLY A 177 9.11 -17.13 -8.21
N VAL A 178 8.09 -16.83 -7.40
CA VAL A 178 6.67 -16.93 -7.82
C VAL A 178 6.24 -15.72 -8.66
N ILE A 179 6.58 -14.50 -8.25
CA ILE A 179 6.14 -13.30 -8.98
C ILE A 179 6.89 -13.12 -10.29
N ARG A 180 8.12 -13.67 -10.41
CA ARG A 180 8.97 -13.58 -11.61
C ARG A 180 8.21 -13.90 -12.89
N GLU A 181 7.50 -15.02 -12.94
CA GLU A 181 6.81 -15.50 -14.15
C GLU A 181 5.72 -14.53 -14.60
N GLN A 182 5.13 -13.79 -13.66
CA GLN A 182 4.05 -12.85 -13.93
C GLN A 182 4.57 -11.44 -14.23
N VAL A 183 5.65 -11.02 -13.56
CA VAL A 183 6.20 -9.66 -13.70
C VAL A 183 7.11 -9.53 -14.92
N MET A 184 7.88 -10.57 -15.27
CA MET A 184 8.74 -10.57 -16.47
C MET A 184 8.02 -10.12 -17.75
N PRO A 185 6.87 -10.70 -18.15
CA PRO A 185 6.19 -10.29 -19.37
C PRO A 185 5.60 -8.87 -19.28
N ILE A 186 5.34 -8.35 -18.08
CA ILE A 186 4.88 -6.97 -17.88
C ILE A 186 6.06 -6.00 -18.10
N LEU A 187 7.23 -6.31 -17.56
CA LEU A 187 8.43 -5.50 -17.76
C LEU A 187 8.91 -5.51 -19.21
N GLU A 188 8.68 -6.61 -19.95
CA GLU A 188 9.00 -6.72 -21.39
C GLU A 188 8.16 -5.82 -22.28
N GLN A 189 6.99 -5.38 -21.81
CA GLN A 189 6.13 -4.45 -22.54
C GLN A 189 6.65 -3.00 -22.47
N VAL A 190 7.65 -2.71 -21.62
CA VAL A 190 8.24 -1.36 -21.51
C VAL A 190 9.07 -1.08 -22.77
N PRO A 191 8.71 -0.07 -23.60
CA PRO A 191 9.43 0.21 -24.84
C PRO A 191 10.84 0.72 -24.60
N GLU A 192 11.81 0.31 -25.43
CA GLU A 192 13.22 0.75 -25.30
C GLU A 192 13.43 2.27 -25.36
N ARG A 193 12.52 2.98 -26.03
CA ARG A 193 12.53 4.44 -26.14
C ARG A 193 11.96 5.18 -24.91
N ALA A 194 11.36 4.47 -23.96
CA ALA A 194 10.82 5.06 -22.74
C ALA A 194 11.95 5.36 -21.75
N LEU A 195 11.80 6.44 -20.96
CA LEU A 195 12.79 6.81 -19.94
C LEU A 195 12.89 5.72 -18.85
N GLU A 196 11.78 5.03 -18.61
CA GLU A 196 11.63 3.98 -17.62
C GLU A 196 12.25 2.63 -18.05
N TYR A 197 12.70 2.51 -19.30
CA TYR A 197 13.26 1.25 -19.82
C TYR A 197 14.51 0.80 -19.06
N ALA A 198 15.37 1.74 -18.66
CA ALA A 198 16.58 1.42 -17.92
C ALA A 198 16.25 0.67 -16.60
N GLU A 199 15.23 1.15 -15.89
CA GLU A 199 14.79 0.56 -14.64
C GLU A 199 14.05 -0.77 -14.86
N ALA A 200 13.21 -0.86 -15.88
CA ALA A 200 12.57 -2.12 -16.26
C ALA A 200 13.61 -3.19 -16.63
N SER A 201 14.64 -2.83 -17.40
CA SER A 201 15.74 -3.72 -17.77
C SER A 201 16.56 -4.17 -16.55
N ARG A 202 16.84 -3.25 -15.62
CA ARG A 202 17.50 -3.56 -14.33
C ARG A 202 16.68 -4.59 -13.54
N LEU A 203 15.37 -4.38 -13.40
CA LEU A 203 14.47 -5.29 -12.69
C LEU A 203 14.38 -6.67 -13.38
N ARG A 204 14.36 -6.73 -14.72
CA ARG A 204 14.41 -8.00 -15.47
C ARG A 204 15.69 -8.77 -15.18
N LYS A 205 16.85 -8.08 -15.22
CA LYS A 205 18.14 -8.68 -14.89
C LYS A 205 18.19 -9.16 -13.43
N PHE A 206 17.67 -8.36 -12.50
CA PHE A 206 17.55 -8.75 -11.10
C PHE A 206 16.71 -10.01 -10.92
N LEU A 207 15.51 -10.04 -11.53
CA LEU A 207 14.66 -11.22 -11.48
C LEU A 207 15.37 -12.44 -12.07
N ALA A 208 16.22 -12.29 -13.09
CA ALA A 208 16.92 -13.38 -13.78
C ALA A 208 17.79 -14.26 -12.88
N TYR A 209 18.19 -13.76 -11.71
CA TYR A 209 18.91 -14.54 -10.70
C TYR A 209 18.02 -15.54 -9.96
N PHE A 210 16.70 -15.43 -10.06
CA PHE A 210 15.75 -16.28 -9.35
C PHE A 210 15.17 -17.35 -10.28
N ARG A 211 15.08 -18.58 -9.76
CA ARG A 211 14.35 -19.67 -10.42
C ARG A 211 12.84 -19.44 -10.30
N GLY A 212 12.11 -19.60 -11.40
CA GLY A 212 10.65 -19.58 -11.41
C GLY A 212 10.07 -20.67 -10.52
N ILE A 213 9.06 -20.31 -9.72
CA ILE A 213 8.29 -21.23 -8.90
C ILE A 213 6.85 -21.21 -9.41
N PRO A 214 6.33 -22.34 -9.91
CA PRO A 214 4.96 -22.45 -10.36
C PRO A 214 3.95 -22.02 -9.29
N GLY A 215 2.95 -21.23 -9.69
CA GLY A 215 1.96 -20.67 -8.77
C GLY A 215 1.07 -21.71 -8.09
N ASP A 216 0.96 -22.93 -8.59
CA ASP A 216 0.21 -24.03 -7.97
C ASP A 216 0.88 -24.59 -6.70
N GLN A 217 2.19 -24.38 -6.54
CA GLN A 217 2.94 -24.78 -5.35
C GLN A 217 2.77 -23.83 -4.16
N VAL A 218 2.19 -22.65 -4.37
CA VAL A 218 1.96 -21.68 -3.30
C VAL A 218 0.79 -22.15 -2.42
N PRO A 219 0.89 -22.17 -1.08
CA PRO A 219 -0.27 -22.52 -0.25
C PRO A 219 -1.47 -21.58 -0.50
N PRO A 220 -2.73 -22.05 -0.54
CA PRO A 220 -3.90 -21.18 -0.69
C PRO A 220 -4.04 -20.13 0.41
N SER A 221 -3.46 -20.39 1.59
CA SER A 221 -3.41 -19.49 2.74
C SER A 221 -2.22 -18.51 2.74
N SER A 222 -1.36 -18.54 1.71
CA SER A 222 -0.24 -17.61 1.61
C SER A 222 -0.72 -16.20 1.25
N LEU A 223 -0.16 -15.17 1.89
CA LEU A 223 -0.41 -13.76 1.53
C LEU A 223 -0.04 -13.46 0.06
N LEU A 224 0.91 -14.22 -0.50
CA LEU A 224 1.31 -14.06 -1.91
C LEU A 224 0.18 -14.38 -2.90
N ARG A 225 -0.85 -15.11 -2.45
CA ARG A 225 -2.03 -15.44 -3.26
C ARG A 225 -2.85 -14.21 -3.66
N GLU A 226 -2.69 -13.08 -2.97
CA GLU A 226 -3.18 -11.78 -3.43
C GLU A 226 -2.65 -11.45 -4.83
N PHE A 227 -1.36 -11.71 -5.07
CA PHE A 227 -0.70 -11.41 -6.33
C PHE A 227 -0.78 -12.58 -7.33
N ALA A 228 -0.64 -13.81 -6.84
CA ALA A 228 -0.58 -15.01 -7.68
C ALA A 228 -1.96 -15.61 -8.04
N GLY A 229 -3.04 -15.17 -7.38
CA GLY A 229 -4.36 -15.78 -7.49
C GLY A 229 -4.47 -17.12 -6.76
N GLY A 230 -5.69 -17.65 -6.60
CA GLY A 230 -5.95 -18.92 -5.91
C GLY A 230 -5.96 -18.83 -4.37
N SER A 231 -6.28 -17.66 -3.83
CA SER A 231 -6.37 -17.44 -2.38
C SER A 231 -7.58 -18.14 -1.78
N SER A 232 -7.43 -18.70 -0.58
CA SER A 232 -8.56 -19.12 0.25
C SER A 232 -9.28 -17.93 0.91
N PHE A 233 -8.65 -16.76 0.95
CA PHE A 233 -9.25 -15.54 1.47
C PHE A 233 -10.13 -14.87 0.41
N LYS A 234 -11.27 -14.33 0.85
CA LYS A 234 -12.12 -13.44 0.06
C LYS A 234 -11.74 -12.01 0.41
N TYR A 235 -11.39 -11.23 -0.60
CA TYR A 235 -11.02 -9.82 -0.49
C TYR A 235 -12.18 -8.95 -0.94
#